data_AF-A0A4R3LD73-F1
#
_entry.id   AF-A0A4R3LD73-F1
#
_cell.length_a   1.000
_cell.length_b   1.000
_cell.length_c   1.000
_cell.angle_alpha   90.00
_cell.angle_beta   90.00
_cell.angle_gamma   90.00
#
_symmetry.space_group_name_H-M   'P 1'
#
loop_
_entity.id
_entity.type
_entity.pdbx_description
1 polymer ?
#
loop_
_entity_poly.entity_id
_entity_poly.type
_entity_poly.pdbx_seq_one_letter_code
_entity_poly.pdbx_strand_id
1 'polypeptide(L)'
;MQRPASLYVWDPVVRLFHWSLVACVLLNQFVLEAGETPHRWVGYAATALVGLRLLWGVIGSRHARFADWWPTPARLRAHVRGLLAGQPDDHPGHNPLGALMMLALMALVLALGVTG
;
A
#
# COMPACT_ATOMS: atom_id res chain seq x y z
N MET A 1 -0.85 27.07 24.33
CA MET A 1 -0.79 26.34 23.05
C MET A 1 -0.91 24.86 23.36
N GLN A 2 -2.08 24.23 23.15
CA GLN A 2 -2.20 22.78 23.24
C GLN A 2 -1.54 22.19 22.00
N ARG A 3 -0.49 21.37 22.16
CA ARG A 3 0.06 20.60 21.03
C ARG A 3 -1.07 19.74 20.48
N PRO A 4 -1.38 19.79 19.17
CA PRO A 4 -2.37 18.88 18.60
C PRO A 4 -1.92 17.46 18.95
N ALA A 5 -2.82 16.68 19.54
CA ALA A 5 -2.55 15.28 19.84
C ALA A 5 -2.19 14.57 18.53
N SER A 6 -1.04 13.90 18.47
CA SER A 6 -0.63 13.16 17.27
C SER A 6 -1.60 12.01 17.01
N LEU A 7 -2.27 12.01 15.86
CA LEU A 7 -3.15 10.91 15.48
C LEU A 7 -2.30 9.70 15.03
N TYR A 8 -2.46 8.58 15.73
CA TYR A 8 -1.79 7.34 15.36
C TYR A 8 -2.53 6.66 14.22
N VAL A 9 -1.96 6.71 13.01
CA VAL A 9 -2.58 6.15 11.81
C VAL A 9 -2.02 4.77 11.48
N TRP A 10 -0.71 4.67 11.24
CA TRP A 10 -0.08 3.43 10.76
C TRP A 10 0.62 2.67 11.87
N ASP A 11 0.15 1.43 12.06
CA ASP A 11 0.74 0.47 12.97
C ASP A 11 2.13 -0.01 12.49
N PRO A 12 2.94 -0.63 13.37
CA PRO A 12 4.30 -1.02 13.04
C PRO A 12 4.36 -2.10 11.96
N VAL A 13 3.33 -2.96 11.85
CA VAL A 13 3.26 -4.02 10.83
C VAL A 13 3.10 -3.41 9.45
N VAL A 14 2.22 -2.39 9.30
CA VAL A 14 2.06 -1.66 8.04
C VAL A 14 3.36 -0.97 7.62
N ARG A 15 4.08 -0.36 8.58
CA ARG A 15 5.35 0.32 8.31
C ARG A 15 6.44 -0.67 7.90
N LEU A 16 6.54 -1.80 8.59
CA LEU A 16 7.50 -2.86 8.28
C LEU A 16 7.22 -3.42 6.89
N PHE A 17 5.96 -3.79 6.60
CA PHE A 17 5.56 -4.24 5.27
C PHE A 17 5.98 -3.24 4.18
N HIS A 18 5.66 -1.96 4.37
CA HIS A 18 5.93 -0.94 3.36
C HIS A 18 7.43 -0.83 3.05
N TRP A 19 8.26 -0.68 4.08
CA TRP A 19 9.71 -0.54 3.89
C TRP A 19 10.38 -1.82 3.40
N SER A 20 9.89 -2.99 3.83
CA SER A 20 10.36 -4.28 3.28
C SER A 20 9.99 -4.42 1.81
N LEU A 21 8.78 -4.03 1.39
CA LEU A 21 8.38 -4.09 -0.01
C LEU A 21 9.18 -3.10 -0.87
N VAL A 22 9.41 -1.87 -0.37
CA VAL A 22 10.29 -0.89 -1.02
C VAL A 22 11.69 -1.47 -1.22
N ALA A 23 12.27 -2.08 -0.18
CA ALA A 23 13.58 -2.72 -0.29
C ALA A 23 13.59 -3.85 -1.33
N CYS A 24 12.57 -4.71 -1.36
CA CYS A 24 12.47 -5.77 -2.37
C CYS A 24 12.43 -5.19 -3.78
N VAL A 25 11.60 -4.18 -4.03
CA VAL A 25 11.47 -3.55 -5.36
C VAL A 25 12.79 -2.90 -5.78
N LEU A 26 13.44 -2.14 -4.90
CA LEU A 26 14.71 -1.47 -5.21
C LEU A 26 15.84 -2.47 -5.48
N LEU A 27 15.95 -3.53 -4.66
CA LEU A 27 16.93 -4.59 -4.89
C LEU A 27 16.67 -5.27 -6.23
N ASN A 28 15.43 -5.65 -6.51
CA ASN A 28 15.10 -6.41 -7.72
C ASN A 28 15.24 -5.59 -9.00
N GLN A 29 15.07 -4.27 -8.93
CA GLN A 29 15.16 -3.38 -10.10
C GLN A 29 16.58 -2.86 -10.35
N PHE A 30 17.38 -2.60 -9.31
CA PHE A 30 18.65 -1.88 -9.44
C PHE A 30 19.89 -2.66 -9.03
N VAL A 31 19.73 -3.76 -8.28
CA VAL A 31 20.87 -4.48 -7.68
C VAL A 31 20.96 -5.92 -8.18
N LEU A 32 19.83 -6.59 -8.35
CA LEU A 32 19.77 -8.01 -8.67
C LEU A 32 19.48 -8.21 -10.16
N GLU A 33 20.34 -9.00 -10.81
CA GLU A 33 20.21 -9.32 -12.21
C GLU A 33 18.98 -10.21 -12.49
N ALA A 34 18.21 -9.84 -13.52
CA ALA A 34 17.01 -10.56 -13.89
C ALA A 34 17.31 -12.00 -14.27
N GLY A 35 16.48 -12.93 -13.79
CA GLY A 35 16.62 -14.37 -14.04
C GLY A 35 17.59 -15.10 -13.10
N GLU A 36 18.44 -14.39 -12.36
CA GLU A 36 19.29 -15.01 -11.35
C GLU A 36 18.49 -15.50 -10.13
N THR A 37 19.08 -16.43 -9.38
CA THR A 37 18.46 -16.99 -8.18
C THR A 37 18.10 -15.92 -7.13
N PRO A 38 18.96 -14.93 -6.81
CA PRO A 38 18.61 -13.88 -5.86
C PRO A 38 17.40 -13.04 -6.30
N HIS A 39 17.29 -12.67 -7.58
CA HIS A 39 16.17 -11.92 -8.13
C HIS A 39 14.84 -12.65 -7.89
N ARG A 40 14.81 -13.96 -8.16
CA ARG A 40 13.62 -14.80 -7.94
C ARG A 40 13.22 -14.90 -6.47
N TRP A 41 14.19 -15.11 -5.57
CA TRP A 41 13.90 -15.17 -4.13
C TRP A 41 13.37 -13.85 -3.58
N VAL A 42 13.91 -12.71 -4.03
CA VAL A 42 13.39 -11.39 -3.65
C VAL A 42 11.99 -11.15 -4.22
N GLY A 43 11.71 -11.59 -5.45
CA GLY A 43 10.36 -11.58 -6.03
C GLY A 43 9.35 -12.40 -5.20
N TYR A 44 9.75 -13.59 -4.74
CA TYR A 44 8.92 -14.41 -3.86
C TYR A 44 8.73 -13.78 -2.46
N ALA A 45 9.76 -13.14 -1.91
CA ALA A 45 9.64 -12.38 -0.67
C ALA A 45 8.64 -11.22 -0.81
N ALA A 46 8.71 -10.45 -1.90
CA ALA A 46 7.76 -9.38 -2.20
C ALA A 46 6.32 -9.92 -2.32
N THR A 47 6.14 -11.05 -3.00
CA THR A 47 4.85 -11.73 -3.15
C THR A 47 4.29 -12.16 -1.79
N ALA A 48 5.12 -12.77 -0.95
CA ALA A 48 4.74 -13.17 0.41
C ALA A 48 4.39 -11.97 1.30
N LEU A 49 5.13 -10.86 1.19
CA LEU A 49 4.82 -9.61 1.90
C LEU A 49 3.46 -9.05 1.49
N VAL A 50 3.12 -9.08 0.19
CA VAL A 50 1.79 -8.66 -0.28
C VAL A 50 0.70 -9.60 0.27
N GLY A 51 0.93 -10.91 0.30
CA GLY A 51 0.03 -11.87 0.95
C GLY A 51 -0.21 -11.55 2.43
N LEU A 52 0.87 -11.27 3.18
CA LEU A 52 0.77 -10.82 4.58
C LEU A 52 -0.03 -9.51 4.69
N ARG A 53 0.18 -8.56 3.79
CA ARG A 53 -0.55 -7.29 3.77
C ARG A 53 -2.03 -7.49 3.48
N LEU A 54 -2.40 -8.42 2.61
CA LEU A 54 -3.79 -8.79 2.36
C LEU A 54 -4.45 -9.32 3.64
N LEU A 55 -3.79 -10.25 4.34
CA LEU A 55 -4.27 -10.77 5.62
C LEU A 55 -4.43 -9.65 6.66
N TRP A 56 -3.39 -8.81 6.83
CA TRP A 56 -3.41 -7.68 7.76
C TRP A 56 -4.46 -6.62 7.38
N GLY A 57 -4.80 -6.50 6.10
CA GLY A 57 -5.89 -5.65 5.62
C GLY A 57 -7.28 -6.15 6.00
N VAL A 58 -7.41 -7.35 6.55
CA VAL A 58 -8.68 -7.87 7.08
C VAL A 58 -8.70 -7.82 8.61
N ILE A 59 -7.64 -8.31 9.26
CA ILE A 59 -7.60 -8.52 10.72
C ILE A 59 -6.81 -7.47 11.52
N GLY A 60 -6.10 -6.57 10.84
CA GLY A 60 -5.18 -5.61 11.47
C GLY A 60 -5.87 -4.42 12.15
N SER A 61 -5.06 -3.39 12.44
CA SER A 61 -5.53 -2.15 13.09
C SER A 61 -6.56 -1.39 12.23
N ARG A 62 -7.30 -0.46 12.83
CA ARG A 62 -8.38 0.30 12.17
C ARG A 62 -8.00 0.81 10.79
N HIS A 63 -6.91 1.57 10.69
CA HIS A 63 -6.48 2.20 9.42
C HIS A 63 -5.73 1.23 8.49
N ALA A 64 -5.33 0.04 8.97
CA ALA A 64 -4.78 -1.01 8.12
C ALA A 64 -5.87 -1.72 7.30
N ARG A 65 -7.08 -1.84 7.88
CA ARG A 65 -8.19 -2.61 7.31
C ARG A 65 -8.76 -1.97 6.05
N PHE A 66 -9.01 -2.79 5.03
CA PHE A 66 -9.60 -2.39 3.76
C PHE A 66 -10.93 -1.65 3.93
N ALA A 67 -11.75 -2.06 4.90
CA ALA A 67 -13.05 -1.44 5.18
C ALA A 67 -12.97 0.05 5.56
N ASP A 68 -11.86 0.52 6.13
CA ASP A 68 -11.71 1.93 6.57
C ASP A 68 -11.51 2.88 5.38
N TRP A 69 -10.81 2.43 4.33
CA TRP A 69 -10.39 3.28 3.22
C TRP A 69 -10.80 2.76 1.83
N TRP A 70 -11.66 1.74 1.74
CA TRP A 70 -12.05 1.13 0.47
C TRP A 70 -12.51 2.18 -0.58
N PRO A 71 -11.93 2.19 -1.79
CA PRO A 71 -12.17 3.21 -2.80
C PRO A 71 -13.50 2.97 -3.54
N THR A 72 -14.63 3.25 -2.88
CA THR A 72 -15.95 3.15 -3.53
C THR A 72 -16.12 4.21 -4.62
N PRO A 73 -16.95 3.96 -5.67
CA PRO A 73 -17.20 4.94 -6.73
C PRO A 73 -17.73 6.28 -6.21
N ALA A 74 -18.44 6.30 -5.08
CA ALA A 74 -18.90 7.52 -4.43
C ALA A 74 -17.72 8.31 -3.82
N ARG A 75 -16.85 7.67 -3.03
CA ARG A 75 -15.66 8.29 -2.44
C ARG A 75 -14.70 8.81 -3.49
N LEU A 76 -14.51 8.04 -4.57
CA LEU A 76 -13.67 8.45 -5.70
C LEU A 76 -14.19 9.73 -6.36
N ARG A 77 -15.49 9.75 -6.72
CA ARG A 77 -16.10 10.92 -7.37
C ARG A 77 -16.09 12.15 -6.48
N ALA A 78 -16.37 11.98 -5.18
CA ALA A 78 -16.30 13.06 -4.21
C ALA A 78 -14.88 13.63 -4.13
N HIS A 79 -13.87 12.78 -3.96
CA HIS A 79 -12.49 13.20 -3.85
C HIS A 79 -11.97 13.90 -5.11
N VAL A 80 -12.25 13.36 -6.30
CA VAL A 80 -11.86 14.00 -7.56
C VAL A 80 -12.54 15.36 -7.73
N ARG A 81 -13.83 15.48 -7.38
CA ARG A 81 -14.53 16.78 -7.43
C ARG A 81 -13.96 17.79 -6.44
N GLY A 82 -13.64 17.36 -5.22
CA GLY A 82 -12.99 18.21 -4.22
C GLY A 82 -11.64 18.73 -4.70
N LEU A 83 -10.81 17.85 -5.28
CA LEU A 83 -9.53 18.25 -5.88
C LEU A 83 -9.70 19.27 -7.01
N LEU A 84 -10.65 19.06 -7.93
CA LEU A 84 -10.92 19.99 -9.03
C LEU A 84 -11.48 21.33 -8.54
N ALA A 85 -12.20 21.34 -7.41
CA ALA A 85 -12.73 22.53 -6.77
C ALA A 85 -11.72 23.25 -5.85
N GLY A 86 -10.49 22.74 -5.71
CA GLY A 86 -9.49 23.27 -4.79
C GLY A 86 -9.82 23.05 -3.30
N GLN A 87 -10.72 22.11 -2.99
CA GLN A 87 -11.13 21.72 -1.64
C GLN A 87 -10.75 20.25 -1.40
N PRO A 88 -9.46 19.95 -1.12
CA PRO A 88 -9.03 18.59 -0.84
C PRO A 88 -9.63 18.09 0.49
N ASP A 89 -10.10 16.84 0.47
CA ASP A 89 -10.63 16.18 1.67
C ASP A 89 -9.50 15.62 2.55
N ASP A 90 -9.55 15.89 3.86
CA ASP A 90 -8.62 15.32 4.83
C ASP A 90 -8.89 13.83 5.07
N HIS A 91 -7.92 12.99 4.74
CA HIS A 91 -7.96 11.54 4.97
C HIS A 91 -6.82 11.13 5.90
N PRO A 92 -7.11 10.66 7.13
CA PRO A 92 -6.06 10.26 8.06
C PRO A 92 -5.26 9.05 7.54
N GLY A 93 -5.92 8.15 6.79
CA GLY A 93 -5.30 7.00 6.13
C GLY A 93 -5.07 7.22 4.63
N HIS A 94 -5.48 6.26 3.80
CA HIS A 94 -5.42 6.42 2.35
C HIS A 94 -6.57 7.31 1.87
N ASN A 95 -6.24 8.30 1.04
CA ASN A 95 -7.24 8.95 0.21
C ASN A 95 -7.73 7.98 -0.89
N PRO A 96 -8.89 8.23 -1.53
CA PRO A 96 -9.48 7.27 -2.47
C PRO A 96 -8.61 6.97 -3.70
N LEU A 97 -7.81 7.92 -4.19
CA LEU A 97 -6.88 7.68 -5.30
C LEU A 97 -5.63 6.89 -4.85
N GLY A 98 -5.10 7.22 -3.68
CA GLY A 98 -3.99 6.49 -3.05
C GLY A 98 -4.36 5.05 -2.72
N ALA A 99 -5.61 4.81 -2.31
CA ALA A 99 -6.16 3.48 -2.13
C ALA A 99 -6.15 2.67 -3.43
N LEU A 100 -6.58 3.26 -4.55
CA LEU A 100 -6.53 2.61 -5.86
C LEU A 100 -5.09 2.29 -6.29
N MET A 101 -4.18 3.25 -6.13
CA MET A 101 -2.76 3.03 -6.47
C MET A 101 -2.17 1.89 -5.65
N MET A 102 -2.45 1.84 -4.34
CA MET A 102 -1.96 0.75 -3.50
C MET A 102 -2.51 -0.61 -3.96
N LEU A 103 -3.82 -0.72 -4.24
CA LEU A 103 -4.42 -1.96 -4.75
C LEU A 103 -3.81 -2.37 -6.10
N ALA A 104 -3.58 -1.42 -7.00
CA ALA A 104 -2.95 -1.68 -8.29
C ALA A 104 -1.52 -2.19 -8.13
N LEU A 105 -0.70 -1.55 -7.28
CA LEU A 105 0.68 -1.98 -7.03
C LEU A 105 0.73 -3.37 -6.40
N MET A 106 -0.15 -3.68 -5.45
CA MET A 106 -0.22 -5.03 -4.88
C MET A 106 -0.62 -6.06 -5.93
N ALA A 107 -1.62 -5.75 -6.77
CA ALA A 107 -2.05 -6.64 -7.85
C ALA A 107 -0.92 -6.90 -8.86
N LEU A 108 -0.16 -5.87 -9.22
CA LEU A 108 0.99 -5.99 -10.12
C LEU A 108 2.10 -6.85 -9.52
N VAL A 109 2.44 -6.66 -8.24
CA VAL A 109 3.44 -7.52 -7.56
C VAL A 109 2.99 -8.97 -7.53
N LEU A 110 1.71 -9.24 -7.24
CA LEU A 110 1.17 -10.61 -7.28
C LEU A 110 1.18 -11.18 -8.70
N ALA A 111 0.84 -10.38 -9.71
CA ALA A 111 0.88 -10.80 -11.10
C ALA A 111 2.31 -11.19 -11.52
N LEU A 112 3.30 -10.37 -11.18
CA LEU A 112 4.72 -10.67 -11.41
C LEU A 112 5.14 -11.96 -10.71
N GLY A 113 4.75 -12.16 -9.45
CA GLY A 113 5.05 -13.39 -8.71
C GLY A 113 4.44 -14.65 -9.34
N VAL A 114 3.30 -14.52 -10.04
CA VAL A 114 2.65 -15.63 -10.78
C VAL A 114 3.31 -15.87 -12.14
N THR A 115 3.71 -14.81 -12.85
CA THR A 115 4.26 -14.92 -14.21
C THR A 115 5.74 -15.29 -14.24
N GLY A 116 6.50 -14.97 -13.18
CA GLY A 116 7.96 -15.12 -13.14
C GLY A 116 8.67 -13.86 -13.58
#